data_AF-X1RYU7-F1
#
_entry.id   AF-X1RYU7-F1
#
_cell.length_a   1.000
_cell.length_b   1.000
_cell.length_c   1.000
_cell.angle_alpha   90.00
_cell.angle_beta   90.00
_cell.angle_gamma   90.00
#
_symmetry.space_group_name_H-M   'P 1'
#
loop_
_entity.id
_entity.type
_entity.pdbx_description
1 polymer ?
#
loop_
_entity_poly.entity_id
_entity_poly.type
_entity_poly.pdbx_seq_one_letter_code
_entity_poly.pdbx_strand_id
1 'polypeptide(L)'
;MKAVCLGKDAVLAQIETAFLDGVPDLDEDENFIAGFIHPNGAAAPTTDLIRDNFTDALWADPAEPAIAAHILINVTTREWKAGTALADGDSIWAVFIPKGDRVLAS
;
A
#
# COMPACT_ATOMS: atom_id res chain seq x y z
N MET A 1 -13.99 -3.04 8.53
CA MET A 1 -12.61 -3.06 8.00
C MET A 1 -12.56 -4.01 6.80
N LYS A 2 -12.08 -3.53 5.65
CA LYS A 2 -11.97 -4.33 4.41
C LYS A 2 -10.53 -4.21 3.89
N ALA A 3 -9.95 -5.33 3.50
CA ALA A 3 -8.65 -5.36 2.83
C ALA A 3 -8.81 -5.57 1.32
N VAL A 4 -7.95 -4.95 0.52
CA VAL A 4 -7.85 -5.19 -0.92
C VAL A 4 -6.40 -5.46 -1.31
N CYS A 5 -6.19 -6.39 -2.23
CA CYS A 5 -4.87 -6.65 -2.80
C CYS A 5 -4.54 -5.55 -3.81
N LEU A 6 -3.48 -4.78 -3.56
CA LEU A 6 -3.02 -3.73 -4.48
C LEU A 6 -2.08 -4.29 -5.55
N GLY A 7 -1.32 -5.32 -5.21
CA GLY A 7 -0.27 -5.88 -6.06
C GLY A 7 0.15 -7.27 -5.60
N LYS A 8 0.71 -8.06 -6.52
CA LYS A 8 1.21 -9.42 -6.27
C LYS A 8 2.41 -9.76 -7.13
N ASP A 9 3.07 -10.85 -6.77
CA ASP A 9 4.26 -11.40 -7.41
C ASP A 9 5.46 -10.45 -7.33
N ALA A 10 6.55 -10.76 -8.06
CA ALA A 10 7.78 -10.00 -7.99
C ALA A 10 7.60 -8.54 -8.45
N VAL A 11 7.91 -7.62 -7.54
CA VAL A 11 7.90 -6.17 -7.78
C VAL A 11 9.14 -5.58 -7.14
N LEU A 12 9.86 -4.72 -7.87
CA LEU A 12 11.02 -4.04 -7.34
C LEU A 12 10.61 -2.95 -6.34
N ALA A 13 11.43 -2.74 -5.31
CA ALA A 13 11.23 -1.62 -4.40
C ALA A 13 11.26 -0.28 -5.16
N GLN A 14 10.50 0.70 -4.65
CA GLN A 14 10.48 2.10 -5.11
C GLN A 14 10.04 2.28 -6.57
N ILE A 15 9.43 1.26 -7.17
CA ILE A 15 8.91 1.29 -8.54
C ILE A 15 7.42 1.59 -8.56
N GLU A 16 7.00 2.42 -9.50
CA GLU A 16 5.59 2.73 -9.76
C GLU A 16 4.88 1.47 -10.23
N THR A 17 3.91 1.03 -9.45
CA THR A 17 3.15 -0.19 -9.74
C THR A 17 1.68 0.14 -9.75
N ALA A 18 1.02 -0.14 -10.87
CA ALA A 18 -0.43 0.02 -10.99
C ALA A 18 -1.17 -0.93 -10.04
N PHE A 19 -2.34 -0.50 -9.56
CA PHE A 19 -3.25 -1.40 -8.85
C PHE A 19 -3.67 -2.58 -9.73
N LEU A 20 -3.89 -3.72 -9.09
CA LEU A 20 -4.52 -4.87 -9.73
C LEU A 20 -5.94 -4.53 -10.20
N ASP A 21 -6.38 -5.23 -11.25
CA ASP A 21 -7.76 -5.20 -11.70
C ASP A 21 -8.71 -5.61 -10.57
N GLY A 22 -9.80 -4.85 -10.41
CA GLY A 22 -10.81 -5.09 -9.37
C GLY A 22 -10.54 -4.40 -8.02
N VAL A 23 -9.43 -3.67 -7.86
CA VAL A 23 -9.27 -2.74 -6.73
C VAL A 23 -10.36 -1.66 -6.83
N PRO A 24 -11.22 -1.47 -5.81
CA PRO A 24 -12.28 -0.47 -5.86
C PRO A 24 -11.68 0.93 -5.90
N ASP A 25 -12.51 1.94 -6.19
CA ASP A 25 -12.06 3.32 -6.05
C ASP A 25 -11.81 3.63 -4.57
N LEU A 26 -10.66 4.27 -4.32
CA LEU A 26 -10.16 4.59 -3.00
C LEU A 26 -10.22 6.11 -2.85
N ASP A 27 -10.88 6.57 -1.79
CA ASP A 27 -10.93 7.98 -1.42
C ASP A 27 -10.21 8.14 -0.08
N GLU A 28 -9.18 8.98 -0.04
CA GLU A 28 -8.34 9.19 1.15
C GLU A 28 -8.99 10.09 2.21
N ASP A 29 -9.88 10.99 1.79
CA ASP A 29 -10.65 11.83 2.71
C ASP A 29 -11.69 10.99 3.45
N GLU A 30 -12.24 9.98 2.77
CA GLU A 30 -13.19 9.03 3.33
C GLU A 30 -12.53 7.81 3.97
N ASN A 31 -11.36 7.36 3.51
CA ASN A 31 -10.71 6.13 3.99
C ASN A 31 -9.27 6.35 4.45
N PHE A 32 -8.95 5.85 5.64
CA PHE A 32 -7.56 5.70 6.03
C PHE A 32 -7.03 4.41 5.41
N ILE A 33 -5.88 4.49 4.75
CA ILE A 33 -5.26 3.39 4.02
C ILE A 33 -4.01 2.98 4.77
N ALA A 34 -3.99 1.77 5.32
CA ALA A 34 -2.80 1.12 5.86
C ALA A 34 -2.42 -0.06 4.98
N GLY A 35 -1.17 -0.52 5.00
CA GLY A 35 -0.71 -1.65 4.18
C GLY A 35 -0.16 -2.80 4.99
N PHE A 36 -0.06 -3.99 4.39
CA PHE A 36 0.76 -5.08 4.89
C PHE A 36 1.21 -6.01 3.74
N ILE A 37 2.27 -6.77 4.01
CA ILE A 37 2.79 -7.79 3.08
C ILE A 37 2.32 -9.17 3.52
N HIS A 38 1.79 -9.92 2.55
CA HIS A 38 1.57 -11.36 2.65
C HIS A 38 2.62 -12.08 1.81
N PRO A 39 3.60 -12.74 2.43
CA PRO A 39 4.52 -13.59 1.70
C PRO A 39 3.81 -14.79 1.09
N ASN A 40 4.40 -15.33 0.03
CA ASN A 40 3.91 -16.55 -0.60
C ASN A 40 3.75 -17.70 0.43
N GLY A 41 2.59 -18.35 0.42
CA GLY A 41 2.28 -19.45 1.33
C GLY A 41 1.98 -19.04 2.78
N ALA A 42 2.02 -17.74 3.10
CA ALA A 42 1.65 -17.25 4.42
C ALA A 42 0.13 -17.07 4.54
N ALA A 43 -0.46 -17.68 5.58
CA ALA A 43 -1.89 -17.51 5.88
C ALA A 43 -2.22 -16.14 6.51
N ALA A 44 -1.20 -15.41 6.97
CA ALA A 44 -1.31 -14.12 7.67
C ALA A 44 -0.21 -13.17 7.19
N PRO A 45 -0.41 -11.85 7.30
CA PRO A 45 0.61 -10.88 6.96
C PRO A 45 1.81 -11.00 7.90
N THR A 46 3.00 -10.68 7.41
CA THR A 46 4.25 -10.76 8.19
C THR A 46 4.86 -9.41 8.48
N THR A 47 4.45 -8.37 7.76
CA THR A 47 5.01 -7.02 7.91
C THR A 47 3.91 -6.00 7.69
N ASP A 48 3.61 -5.24 8.74
CA ASP A 48 2.76 -4.07 8.63
C ASP A 48 3.53 -2.97 7.90
N LEU A 49 2.88 -2.38 6.91
CA LEU A 49 3.42 -1.25 6.16
C LEU A 49 2.80 0.05 6.68
N ILE A 50 3.67 1.03 6.89
CA ILE A 50 3.29 2.39 7.23
C ILE A 50 3.05 3.15 5.93
N ARG A 51 1.85 3.71 5.78
CA ARG A 51 1.56 4.60 4.66
C ARG A 51 2.20 5.96 4.91
N ASP A 52 3.02 6.42 3.98
CA ASP A 52 3.49 7.79 3.95
C ASP A 52 2.44 8.72 3.34
N ASN A 53 2.44 9.98 3.77
CA ASN A 53 1.60 11.01 3.19
C ASN A 53 2.01 11.24 1.74
N PHE A 54 1.08 11.03 0.81
CA PHE A 54 1.33 11.26 -0.59
C PHE A 54 1.57 12.75 -0.88
N THR A 55 2.63 13.05 -1.63
CA THR A 55 2.87 14.37 -2.25
C THR A 55 3.53 14.17 -3.60
N ASP A 56 3.32 15.10 -4.55
CA ASP A 56 3.95 15.01 -5.88
C ASP A 56 5.49 14.96 -5.80
N ALA A 57 6.07 15.63 -4.80
CA ALA A 57 7.53 15.64 -4.59
C ALA A 57 8.05 14.27 -4.14
N LEU A 58 7.41 13.65 -3.14
CA LEU A 58 7.77 12.30 -2.69
C LEU A 58 7.49 11.25 -3.78
N TRP A 59 6.41 11.44 -4.55
CA TRP A 59 6.10 10.54 -5.65
C TRP A 59 7.13 10.62 -6.77
N ALA A 60 7.62 11.82 -7.11
CA ALA A 60 8.62 12.00 -8.15
C ALA A 60 10.04 11.55 -7.72
N ASP A 61 10.31 11.39 -6.43
CA ASP A 61 11.62 10.96 -5.93
C ASP A 61 11.82 9.45 -6.15
N PRO A 62 12.82 9.02 -6.95
CA PRO A 62 13.10 7.60 -7.16
C PRO A 62 13.68 6.89 -5.92
N ALA A 63 14.11 7.63 -4.90
CA ALA A 63 14.61 7.06 -3.65
C ALA A 63 13.50 6.86 -2.59
N GLU A 64 12.26 7.24 -2.90
CA GLU A 64 11.11 7.10 -2.00
C GLU A 64 10.23 5.89 -2.37
N PRO A 65 9.63 5.17 -1.39
CA PRO A 65 9.79 5.37 0.06
C PRO A 65 11.20 5.00 0.53
N ALA A 66 11.81 5.85 1.36
CA ALA A 66 13.17 5.65 1.86
C ALA A 66 13.29 4.53 2.91
N ILE A 67 12.17 4.18 3.57
CA ILE A 67 12.12 3.16 4.63
C ILE A 67 11.45 1.90 4.09
N ALA A 68 12.07 0.73 4.28
CA ALA A 68 11.61 -0.54 3.70
C ALA A 68 10.17 -0.91 4.09
N ALA A 69 9.75 -0.61 5.32
CA ALA A 69 8.40 -0.88 5.81
C ALA A 69 7.37 0.20 5.42
N HIS A 70 7.68 1.10 4.49
CA HIS A 70 6.79 2.18 4.09
C HIS A 70 6.19 1.96 2.70
N ILE A 71 5.02 2.55 2.47
CA ILE A 71 4.31 2.55 1.19
C ILE A 71 3.78 3.93 0.86
N LEU A 72 4.00 4.38 -0.38
CA LEU A 72 3.33 5.52 -0.99
C LEU A 72 2.21 4.99 -1.88
N ILE A 73 1.05 5.64 -1.79
CA ILE A 73 -0.14 5.27 -2.57
C ILE A 73 -0.65 6.54 -3.23
N ASN A 74 -0.80 6.50 -4.56
CA ASN A 74 -1.45 7.53 -5.34
C ASN A 74 -2.82 7.02 -5.78
N VAL A 75 -3.88 7.43 -5.08
CA VAL A 75 -5.24 7.00 -5.43
C VAL A 75 -5.74 7.63 -6.74
N THR A 76 -5.20 8.79 -7.14
CA THR A 76 -5.61 9.49 -8.37
C THR A 76 -5.11 8.76 -9.61
N THR A 77 -3.84 8.35 -9.63
CA THR A 77 -3.28 7.55 -10.74
C THR A 77 -3.47 6.05 -10.56
N ARG A 78 -3.97 5.62 -9.40
CA ARG A 78 -4.21 4.22 -9.03
C ARG A 78 -2.94 3.39 -9.04
N GLU A 79 -1.90 3.92 -8.39
CA GLU A 79 -0.56 3.34 -8.32
C GLU A 79 -0.04 3.33 -6.89
N TRP A 80 0.98 2.51 -6.64
CA TRP A 80 1.71 2.48 -5.38
C TRP A 80 3.21 2.30 -5.61
N LYS A 81 4.00 2.68 -4.60
CA LYS A 81 5.43 2.40 -4.45
C LYS A 81 5.68 1.88 -3.04
N ALA A 82 6.37 0.76 -2.89
CA ALA A 82 6.78 0.26 -1.56
C ALA A 82 8.29 0.38 -1.37
N GLY A 83 8.74 0.66 -0.16
CA GLY A 83 10.17 0.71 0.18
C GLY A 83 10.84 -0.67 0.18
N THR A 84 10.05 -1.75 0.14
CA THR A 84 10.55 -3.13 0.04
C THR A 84 10.09 -3.78 -1.25
N ALA A 85 10.95 -4.64 -1.79
CA ALA A 85 10.61 -5.46 -2.94
C ALA A 85 9.71 -6.64 -2.53
N LEU A 86 8.93 -7.13 -3.50
CA LEU A 86 8.14 -8.36 -3.39
C LEU A 86 8.85 -9.49 -4.14
N ALA A 87 8.75 -10.71 -3.59
CA ALA A 87 9.18 -11.92 -4.27
C ALA A 87 8.01 -12.60 -5.01
N ASP A 88 8.33 -13.60 -5.83
CA ASP A 88 7.31 -14.38 -6.55
C ASP A 88 6.30 -15.03 -5.60
N GLY A 89 5.02 -14.71 -5.80
CA GLY A 89 3.90 -15.14 -4.97
C GLY A 89 3.62 -14.28 -3.73
N ASP A 90 4.41 -13.24 -3.45
CA ASP A 90 4.09 -12.28 -2.40
C ASP A 90 2.93 -11.36 -2.84
N SER A 91 2.31 -10.66 -1.90
CA SER A 91 1.31 -9.64 -2.20
C SER A 91 1.31 -8.50 -1.21
N ILE A 92 0.99 -7.30 -1.69
CA ILE A 92 0.71 -6.12 -0.88
C ILE A 92 -0.79 -5.92 -0.85
N TRP A 93 -1.28 -5.76 0.37
CA TRP A 93 -2.67 -5.49 0.63
C TRP A 93 -2.80 -4.18 1.37
N ALA A 94 -3.83 -3.43 1.02
CA ALA A 94 -4.22 -2.24 1.74
C ALA A 94 -5.51 -2.50 2.52
N VAL A 95 -5.54 -2.05 3.76
CA VAL A 95 -6.72 -2.00 4.61
C VAL A 95 -7.29 -0.60 4.56
N PHE A 96 -8.59 -0.54 4.30
CA PHE A 96 -9.35 0.71 4.29
C PHE A 96 -10.22 0.76 5.52
N ILE A 97 -10.06 1.84 6.28
CA ILE A 97 -10.86 2.15 7.45
C ILE A 97 -11.72 3.37 7.10
N PRO A 98 -13.04 3.17 6.92
CA PRO A 98 -13.98 4.26 6.67
C PRO A 98 -13.87 5.30 7.78
N LYS A 99 -14.02 6.58 7.43
CA LYS A 99 -13.90 7.71 8.37
C LYS A 99 -14.76 7.56 9.61
N GLY A 100 -15.98 7.03 9.47
CA GLY A 100 -16.89 6.76 10.59
C GLY A 100 -16.42 5.67 11.55
N ASP A 101 -15.55 4.77 11.08
CA ASP A 101 -15.01 3.64 11.86
C ASP A 101 -13.60 3.93 12.40
N ARG A 102 -13.00 5.07 12.05
CA ARG A 102 -11.67 5.47 12.56
C ARG A 102 -11.82 5.76 14.05
N VAL A 103 -11.32 4.86 14.89
CA VAL A 103 -11.24 5.11 16.32
C VAL A 103 -10.19 6.21 16.53
N LEU A 104 -10.60 7.33 17.14
CA LEU A 104 -9.66 8.31 17.67
C LEU A 104 -8.79 7.60 18.69
N ALA A 105 -7.54 7.31 18.33
CA ALA A 105 -6.54 6.93 19.30
C ALA A 105 -6.37 8.14 20.23
N SER A 106 -6.86 7.99 21.46
CA SER A 106 -6.70 8.94 22.57
C SER A 106 -5.24 9.09 22.95
#